data_AF-A0A7S3ZZS4-F1
#
_entry.id   AF-A0A7S3ZZS4-F1
#
_cell.length_a   1.000
_cell.length_b   1.000
_cell.length_c   1.000
_cell.angle_alpha   90.00
_cell.angle_beta   90.00
_cell.angle_gamma   90.00
#
_symmetry.space_group_name_H-M   'P 1'
#
loop_
_entity.id
_entity.type
_entity.pdbx_description
1 polymer ?
#
loop_
_entity_poly.entity_id
_entity_poly.type
_entity_poly.pdbx_seq_one_letter_code
_entity_poly.pdbx_strand_id
1 'polypeptide(L)'
;GTSGFAHVSCLVEQAKLLFEEAKANNWHDKRGQASWRRWHKCSLCEQGYHSVVSCALGWACWKTYLKYSDNEVLQQLAMSRLGCGLSDADRHADAASIREAELSMLRRLEGSESSILTVQSNLANSYQMLGRLGEALRLRRDVYSGWVKIEGEEHRETLREANNYASLLKRLKHFGEAKSLLRKTTRVALRSLGE
;
A
#
# COMPACT_ATOMS: atom_id res chain seq x y z
N GLY A 1 0.83 27.15 -8.72
CA GLY A 1 2.06 27.42 -9.49
C GLY A 1 3.21 26.67 -8.88
N THR A 2 3.92 25.87 -9.68
CA THR A 2 5.32 25.40 -9.57
C THR A 2 5.90 24.79 -8.28
N SER A 3 5.32 24.96 -7.09
CA SER A 3 5.87 24.43 -5.82
C SER A 3 5.83 22.90 -5.72
N GLY A 4 4.81 22.26 -6.30
CA GLY A 4 4.69 20.80 -6.35
C GLY A 4 5.71 20.12 -7.26
N PHE A 5 6.08 20.76 -8.38
CA PHE A 5 7.07 20.22 -9.32
C PHE A 5 8.51 20.37 -8.82
N ALA A 6 8.82 21.45 -8.09
CA ALA A 6 10.12 21.63 -7.45
C ALA A 6 10.38 20.56 -6.37
N HIS A 7 9.36 20.19 -5.59
CA HIS A 7 9.44 19.12 -4.60
C HIS A 7 9.64 17.74 -5.24
N VAL A 8 8.92 17.43 -6.33
CA VAL A 8 9.09 16.16 -7.05
C VAL A 8 10.49 16.03 -7.65
N SER A 9 11.03 17.12 -8.20
CA SER A 9 12.39 17.12 -8.77
C SER A 9 13.47 16.96 -7.69
N CYS A 10 13.30 17.60 -6.52
CA CYS A 10 14.18 17.44 -5.37
C CYS A 10 14.14 16.01 -4.81
N LEU A 11 12.94 15.43 -4.69
CA LEU A 11 12.75 14.04 -4.26
C LEU A 11 13.35 13.04 -5.26
N VAL A 12 13.30 13.34 -6.56
CA VAL A 12 13.94 12.53 -7.61
C VAL A 12 15.46 12.60 -7.55
N GLU A 13 16.05 13.76 -7.29
CA GLU A 13 17.50 13.88 -7.10
C GLU A 13 17.97 13.22 -5.80
N GLN A 14 17.23 13.38 -4.70
CA GLN A 14 17.50 12.66 -3.45
C GLN A 14 17.35 11.15 -3.64
N ALA A 15 16.36 10.70 -4.41
CA ALA A 15 16.17 9.28 -4.72
C ALA A 15 17.35 8.67 -5.50
N LYS A 16 17.93 9.42 -6.44
CA LYS A 16 19.11 8.99 -7.20
C LYS A 16 20.34 8.88 -6.29
N LEU A 17 20.57 9.89 -5.44
CA LEU A 17 21.68 9.88 -4.49
C LEU A 17 21.58 8.69 -3.54
N LEU A 18 20.40 8.46 -2.95
CA LEU A 18 20.15 7.34 -2.04
C LEU A 18 20.27 5.97 -2.73
N PHE A 19 19.93 5.88 -4.02
CA PHE A 19 20.06 4.66 -4.80
C PHE A 19 21.53 4.31 -5.10
N GLU A 20 22.34 5.30 -5.48
CA GLU A 20 23.78 5.10 -5.69
C GLU A 20 24.51 4.78 -4.37
N GLU A 21 24.09 5.41 -3.28
CA GLU A 21 24.61 5.13 -1.94
C GLU A 21 24.22 3.72 -1.45
N ALA A 22 23.00 3.25 -1.78
CA ALA A 22 22.56 1.89 -1.47
C ALA A 22 23.33 0.83 -2.29
N LYS A 23 23.58 1.08 -3.58
CA LYS A 23 24.42 0.22 -4.43
C LYS A 23 25.84 0.08 -3.90
N ALA A 24 26.46 1.19 -3.49
CA ALA A 24 27.81 1.21 -2.95
C ALA A 24 27.96 0.41 -1.64
N ASN A 25 26.85 0.10 -0.96
CA ASN A 25 26.83 -0.50 0.39
C ASN A 25 26.46 -2.00 0.44
N ASN A 26 26.48 -2.72 -0.68
CA ASN A 26 26.12 -4.15 -0.82
C ASN A 26 24.70 -4.46 -0.29
N TRP A 27 23.73 -3.73 -0.85
CA TRP A 27 22.31 -3.74 -0.46
C TRP A 27 21.64 -5.13 -0.44
N HIS A 28 22.05 -6.06 -1.29
CA HIS A 28 21.46 -7.41 -1.34
C HIS A 28 21.65 -8.21 -0.03
N ASP A 29 22.78 -8.02 0.68
CA ASP A 29 23.13 -8.79 1.87
C ASP A 29 22.55 -8.22 3.18
N LYS A 30 22.20 -6.93 3.20
CA LYS A 30 21.86 -6.23 4.45
C LYS A 30 20.36 -6.18 4.74
N ARG A 31 19.52 -6.76 3.88
CA ARG A 31 18.04 -6.73 3.94
C ARG A 31 17.45 -7.29 5.24
N GLY A 32 18.23 -8.06 6.02
CA GLY A 32 17.80 -8.70 7.26
C GLY A 32 18.27 -8.06 8.57
N GLN A 33 19.04 -6.96 8.56
CA GLN A 33 19.64 -6.41 9.79
C GLN A 33 18.79 -5.32 10.46
N ALA A 34 18.67 -5.40 11.78
CA ALA A 34 17.91 -4.45 12.64
C ALA A 34 18.40 -3.00 12.55
N SER A 35 19.60 -2.76 12.02
CA SER A 35 20.21 -1.45 11.76
C SER A 35 19.45 -0.60 10.74
N TRP A 36 18.57 -1.19 9.92
CA TRP A 36 17.67 -0.45 9.02
C TRP A 36 16.71 0.49 9.75
N ARG A 37 16.41 0.22 11.04
CA ARG A 37 15.60 1.15 11.85
C ARG A 37 16.36 2.42 12.29
N ARG A 38 17.65 2.56 12.00
CA ARG A 38 18.42 3.75 12.44
C ARG A 38 18.41 4.90 11.44
N TRP A 39 17.98 4.67 10.20
CA TRP A 39 17.87 5.71 9.16
C TRP A 39 16.49 6.42 9.17
N HIS A 40 15.83 6.41 10.33
CA HIS A 40 14.46 6.87 10.54
C HIS A 40 14.30 8.37 10.77
N LYS A 41 15.39 9.12 10.90
CA LYS A 41 15.36 10.57 11.07
C LYS A 41 16.62 11.20 10.47
N CYS A 42 16.45 12.32 9.77
CA CYS A 42 17.55 13.22 9.48
C CYS A 42 18.18 13.71 10.78
N SER A 43 19.50 13.58 10.93
CA SER A 43 20.21 14.14 12.08
C SER A 43 20.25 15.68 12.06
N LEU A 44 19.95 16.32 10.93
CA LEU A 44 19.97 17.78 10.77
C LEU A 44 18.58 18.42 10.88
N CYS A 45 17.52 17.75 10.42
CA CYS A 45 16.15 18.30 10.43
C CYS A 45 15.11 17.44 11.15
N GLU A 46 15.51 16.31 11.73
CA GLU A 46 14.67 15.36 12.47
C GLU A 46 13.46 14.77 11.72
N GLN A 47 13.35 14.95 10.41
CA GLN A 47 12.25 14.37 9.62
C GLN A 47 12.50 12.90 9.32
N GLY A 48 11.42 12.10 9.32
CA GLY A 48 11.48 10.67 9.05
C GLY A 48 11.46 10.33 7.56
N TYR A 49 12.53 9.69 7.09
CA TYR A 49 12.73 9.39 5.65
C TYR A 49 12.04 8.12 5.15
N HIS A 50 11.27 7.42 5.99
CA HIS A 50 10.71 6.11 5.63
C HIS A 50 9.89 6.16 4.34
N SER A 51 9.07 7.21 4.19
CA SER A 51 8.24 7.46 3.02
C SER A 51 9.04 7.88 1.80
N VAL A 52 10.01 8.79 1.98
CA VAL A 52 10.86 9.32 0.90
C VAL A 52 11.79 8.26 0.33
N VAL A 53 12.43 7.43 1.17
CA VAL A 53 13.30 6.33 0.75
C VAL A 53 12.48 5.21 0.08
N SER A 54 11.29 4.88 0.61
CA SER A 54 10.39 3.90 0.00
C SER A 54 9.85 4.39 -1.36
N CYS A 55 9.48 5.67 -1.45
CA CYS A 55 9.15 6.34 -2.71
C CYS A 55 10.32 6.32 -3.70
N ALA A 56 11.51 6.71 -3.25
CA ALA A 56 12.72 6.78 -4.05
C ALA A 56 13.09 5.41 -4.62
N LEU A 57 13.05 4.37 -3.78
CA LEU A 57 13.29 3.00 -4.19
C LEU A 57 12.19 2.49 -5.13
N GLY A 58 10.93 2.76 -4.82
CA GLY A 58 9.80 2.42 -5.70
C GLY A 58 9.92 3.08 -7.08
N TRP A 59 10.31 4.35 -7.13
CA TRP A 59 10.49 5.11 -8.36
C TRP A 59 11.75 4.72 -9.13
N ALA A 60 12.87 4.50 -8.44
CA ALA A 60 14.10 4.00 -9.04
C ALA A 60 13.87 2.61 -9.64
N CYS A 61 13.23 1.70 -8.90
CA CYS A 61 12.78 0.43 -9.44
C CYS A 61 11.86 0.64 -10.66
N TRP A 62 10.79 1.42 -10.54
CA TRP A 62 9.86 1.71 -11.63
C TRP A 62 10.55 2.23 -12.90
N LYS A 63 11.43 3.23 -12.78
CA LYS A 63 12.16 3.84 -13.90
C LYS A 63 13.20 2.91 -14.52
N THR A 64 13.84 2.07 -13.71
CA THR A 64 14.86 1.13 -14.17
C THR A 64 14.21 -0.10 -14.83
N TYR A 65 13.08 -0.57 -14.30
CA TYR A 65 12.40 -1.78 -14.78
C TYR A 65 11.47 -1.53 -15.98
N LEU A 66 10.86 -0.35 -16.12
CA LEU A 66 10.10 0.02 -17.33
C LEU A 66 10.96 0.03 -18.60
N LYS A 67 12.28 0.21 -18.46
CA LYS A 67 13.20 0.30 -19.58
C LYS A 67 13.84 -1.04 -19.95
N TYR A 68 13.77 -2.07 -19.10
CA TYR A 68 14.62 -3.26 -19.22
C TYR A 68 14.04 -4.61 -18.77
N SER A 69 12.83 -4.74 -18.22
CA SER A 69 12.38 -6.06 -17.76
C SER A 69 11.07 -6.54 -18.40
N ASP A 70 11.17 -7.66 -19.11
CA ASP A 70 10.08 -8.60 -19.39
C ASP A 70 9.57 -9.32 -18.12
N ASN A 71 10.00 -8.90 -16.93
CA ASN A 71 9.69 -9.55 -15.65
C ASN A 71 8.58 -8.80 -14.90
N GLU A 72 7.36 -9.25 -15.16
CA GLU A 72 6.11 -8.68 -14.66
C GLU A 72 6.02 -8.67 -13.12
N VAL A 73 6.62 -9.66 -12.45
CA VAL A 73 6.64 -9.76 -10.98
C VAL A 73 7.46 -8.62 -10.36
N LEU A 74 8.61 -8.29 -10.95
CA LEU A 74 9.44 -7.19 -10.48
C LEU A 74 8.79 -5.84 -10.74
N GLN A 75 8.12 -5.70 -11.88
CA GLN A 75 7.36 -4.49 -12.20
C GLN A 75 6.23 -4.27 -11.18
N GLN A 76 5.39 -5.28 -10.91
CA GLN A 76 4.34 -5.20 -9.89
C GLN A 76 4.92 -4.82 -8.51
N LEU A 77 6.00 -5.49 -8.10
CA LEU A 77 6.64 -5.24 -6.81
C LEU A 77 7.16 -3.80 -6.67
N ALA A 78 7.65 -3.21 -7.77
CA ALA A 78 8.05 -1.81 -7.83
C ALA A 78 6.84 -0.88 -7.69
N MET A 79 5.72 -1.17 -8.36
CA MET A 79 4.46 -0.40 -8.23
C MET A 79 3.96 -0.40 -6.80
N SER A 80 3.85 -1.59 -6.19
CA SER A 80 3.41 -1.77 -4.81
C SER A 80 4.28 -0.95 -3.84
N ARG A 81 5.61 -1.02 -3.98
CA ARG A 81 6.53 -0.24 -3.16
C ARG A 81 6.36 1.26 -3.34
N LEU A 82 6.27 1.72 -4.59
CA LEU A 82 6.06 3.13 -4.91
C LEU A 82 4.74 3.64 -4.33
N GLY A 83 3.65 2.88 -4.48
CA GLY A 83 2.34 3.23 -3.94
C GLY A 83 2.33 3.31 -2.40
N CYS A 84 3.02 2.40 -1.72
CA CYS A 84 3.21 2.46 -0.27
C CYS A 84 4.01 3.71 0.14
N GLY A 85 5.18 3.94 -0.46
CA GLY A 85 5.97 5.13 -0.16
C GLY A 85 5.18 6.42 -0.37
N LEU A 86 4.41 6.52 -1.47
CA LEU A 86 3.59 7.69 -1.77
C LEU A 86 2.48 7.90 -0.73
N SER A 87 1.92 6.81 -0.20
CA SER A 87 0.94 6.90 0.87
C SER A 87 1.55 7.37 2.18
N ASP A 88 2.75 6.86 2.52
CA ASP A 88 3.48 7.26 3.72
C ASP A 88 3.97 8.72 3.63
N ALA A 89 4.07 9.27 2.41
CA ALA A 89 4.41 10.67 2.14
C ALA A 89 3.18 11.59 2.04
N ASP A 90 2.00 11.13 2.44
CA ASP A 90 0.71 11.81 2.30
C ASP A 90 0.32 12.21 0.85
N ARG A 91 1.01 11.64 -0.15
CA ARG A 91 0.73 11.83 -1.58
C ARG A 91 -0.33 10.84 -2.05
N HIS A 92 -1.50 10.87 -1.41
CA HIS A 92 -2.54 9.86 -1.62
C HIS A 92 -3.14 9.84 -3.03
N ALA A 93 -3.13 10.98 -3.73
CA ALA A 93 -3.57 11.08 -5.13
C ALA A 93 -2.63 10.30 -6.05
N ASP A 94 -1.32 10.51 -5.92
CA ASP A 94 -0.32 9.79 -6.69
C ASP A 94 -0.31 8.29 -6.33
N ALA A 95 -0.48 7.97 -5.04
CA ALA A 95 -0.61 6.58 -4.59
C ALA A 95 -1.84 5.89 -5.19
N ALA A 96 -2.97 6.61 -5.35
CA ALA A 96 -4.16 6.09 -6.00
C ALA A 96 -3.88 5.76 -7.48
N SER A 97 -3.28 6.71 -8.21
CA SER A 97 -2.95 6.52 -9.63
C SER A 97 -2.01 5.34 -9.87
N ILE A 98 -0.98 5.17 -9.04
CA ILE A 98 -0.09 4.00 -9.14
C ILE A 98 -0.85 2.69 -8.88
N ARG A 99 -1.74 2.66 -7.88
CA ARG A 99 -2.52 1.45 -7.56
C ARG A 99 -3.57 1.12 -8.62
N GLU A 100 -4.19 2.11 -9.24
CA GLU A 100 -5.09 1.93 -10.39
C GLU A 100 -4.34 1.32 -11.59
N ALA A 101 -3.12 1.81 -11.86
CA ALA A 101 -2.26 1.26 -12.90
C ALA A 101 -1.80 -0.17 -12.55
N GLU A 102 -1.46 -0.44 -11.29
CA GLU A 102 -1.09 -1.78 -10.81
C GLU A 102 -2.25 -2.78 -10.95
N LEU A 103 -3.48 -2.37 -10.62
CA LEU A 103 -4.68 -3.20 -10.85
C LEU A 103 -4.91 -3.49 -12.32
N SER A 104 -4.72 -2.49 -13.18
CA SER A 104 -4.90 -2.64 -14.62
C SER A 104 -3.87 -3.62 -15.20
N MET A 105 -2.63 -3.54 -14.72
CA MET A 105 -1.57 -4.49 -15.05
C MET A 105 -1.92 -5.90 -14.56
N LEU A 106 -2.25 -6.08 -13.27
CA LEU A 106 -2.59 -7.39 -12.71
C LEU A 106 -3.77 -8.05 -13.45
N ARG A 107 -4.78 -7.28 -13.85
CA ARG A 107 -5.91 -7.81 -14.64
C ARG A 107 -5.50 -8.25 -16.04
N ARG A 108 -4.65 -7.47 -16.72
CA ARG A 108 -4.14 -7.82 -18.06
C ARG A 108 -3.29 -9.09 -18.03
N LEU A 109 -2.57 -9.30 -16.93
CA LEU A 109 -1.63 -10.40 -16.74
C LEU A 109 -2.23 -11.59 -15.98
N GLU A 110 -3.56 -11.59 -15.77
CA GLU A 110 -4.26 -12.65 -15.03
C GLU A 110 -3.63 -12.95 -13.66
N GLY A 111 -3.16 -11.90 -12.99
CA GLY A 111 -2.56 -11.98 -11.67
C GLY A 111 -3.52 -12.59 -10.64
N SER A 112 -2.96 -13.22 -9.60
CA SER A 112 -3.76 -13.95 -8.62
C SER A 112 -4.83 -13.06 -7.97
N GLU A 113 -6.01 -13.64 -7.71
CA GLU A 113 -7.12 -12.91 -7.09
C GLU A 113 -6.68 -12.24 -5.77
N SER A 114 -5.86 -12.93 -4.96
CA SER A 114 -5.28 -12.41 -3.72
C SER A 114 -4.41 -11.15 -3.93
N SER A 115 -3.62 -11.10 -5.02
CA SER A 115 -2.83 -9.91 -5.36
C SER A 115 -3.74 -8.74 -5.74
N ILE A 116 -4.78 -9.00 -6.53
CA ILE A 116 -5.77 -7.98 -6.94
C ILE A 116 -6.47 -7.41 -5.71
N LEU A 117 -6.93 -8.26 -4.78
CA LEU A 117 -7.59 -7.82 -3.54
C LEU A 117 -6.67 -6.99 -2.65
N THR A 118 -5.39 -7.33 -2.58
CA THR A 118 -4.38 -6.57 -1.83
C THR A 118 -4.23 -5.15 -2.39
N VAL A 119 -4.10 -5.01 -3.70
CA VAL A 119 -3.97 -3.70 -4.34
C VAL A 119 -5.28 -2.90 -4.22
N GLN A 120 -6.45 -3.54 -4.36
CA GLN A 120 -7.76 -2.90 -4.14
C GLN A 120 -7.93 -2.39 -2.70
N SER A 121 -7.47 -3.16 -1.69
CA SER A 121 -7.48 -2.73 -0.29
C SER A 121 -6.66 -1.46 -0.08
N ASN A 122 -5.48 -1.39 -0.71
CA ASN A 122 -4.61 -0.24 -0.64
C ASN A 122 -5.17 0.96 -1.44
N LEU A 123 -5.84 0.73 -2.57
CA LEU A 123 -6.52 1.78 -3.33
C LEU A 123 -7.69 2.35 -2.51
N ALA A 124 -8.44 1.51 -1.80
CA ALA A 124 -9.49 1.95 -0.89
C ALA A 124 -8.93 2.86 0.21
N ASN A 125 -7.74 2.56 0.75
CA ASN A 125 -7.05 3.45 1.69
C ASN A 125 -6.73 4.81 1.07
N SER A 126 -6.16 4.85 -0.13
CA SER A 126 -5.94 6.12 -0.85
C SER A 126 -7.22 6.93 -1.00
N TYR A 127 -8.32 6.30 -1.45
CA TYR A 127 -9.59 6.98 -1.61
C TYR A 127 -10.17 7.49 -0.28
N GLN A 128 -9.99 6.75 0.81
CA GLN A 128 -10.40 7.22 2.14
C GLN A 128 -9.65 8.48 2.58
N MET A 129 -8.35 8.58 2.29
CA MET A 129 -7.55 9.75 2.62
C MET A 129 -7.88 10.95 1.72
N LEU A 130 -8.30 10.70 0.47
CA LEU A 130 -8.78 11.72 -0.46
C LEU A 130 -10.24 12.16 -0.24
N GLY A 131 -10.92 11.62 0.77
CA GLY A 131 -12.35 11.91 1.00
C GLY A 131 -13.32 11.28 -0.01
N ARG A 132 -12.82 10.44 -0.92
CA ARG A 132 -13.61 9.67 -1.92
C ARG A 132 -14.27 8.45 -1.26
N LEU A 133 -15.09 8.71 -0.23
CA LEU A 133 -15.58 7.68 0.68
C LEU A 133 -16.51 6.64 0.02
N GLY A 134 -17.32 7.05 -0.96
CA GLY A 134 -18.21 6.13 -1.68
C GLY A 134 -17.45 5.09 -2.51
N GLU A 135 -16.38 5.51 -3.17
CA GLU A 135 -15.52 4.61 -3.95
C GLU A 135 -14.72 3.69 -3.05
N ALA A 136 -14.19 4.22 -1.94
CA ALA A 136 -13.55 3.42 -0.92
C ALA A 136 -14.50 2.37 -0.32
N LEU A 137 -15.77 2.71 -0.11
CA LEU A 137 -16.76 1.81 0.48
C LEU A 137 -17.04 0.64 -0.44
N ARG A 138 -17.27 0.92 -1.73
CA ARG A 138 -17.44 -0.13 -2.75
C ARG A 138 -16.24 -1.07 -2.78
N LEU A 139 -15.02 -0.52 -2.86
CA LEU A 139 -13.80 -1.34 -2.87
C LEU A 139 -13.66 -2.16 -1.58
N ARG A 140 -13.90 -1.60 -0.40
CA ARG A 140 -13.82 -2.34 0.87
C ARG A 140 -14.79 -3.51 0.94
N ARG A 141 -16.03 -3.30 0.47
CA ARG A 141 -17.04 -4.37 0.40
C ARG A 141 -16.59 -5.48 -0.53
N ASP A 142 -16.12 -5.14 -1.72
CA ASP A 142 -15.71 -6.11 -2.73
C ASP A 142 -14.46 -6.88 -2.26
N VAL A 143 -13.50 -6.19 -1.62
CA VAL A 143 -12.30 -6.80 -1.02
C VAL A 143 -12.66 -7.78 0.10
N TYR A 144 -13.54 -7.39 1.03
CA TYR A 144 -13.99 -8.28 2.11
C TYR A 144 -14.67 -9.54 1.55
N SER A 145 -15.61 -9.39 0.62
CA SER A 145 -16.28 -10.52 -0.03
C SER A 145 -15.30 -11.42 -0.78
N GLY A 146 -14.30 -10.85 -1.44
CA GLY A 146 -13.25 -11.61 -2.13
C GLY A 146 -12.42 -12.45 -1.15
N TRP A 147 -11.96 -11.87 -0.05
CA TRP A 147 -11.18 -12.61 0.96
C TRP A 147 -12.00 -13.71 1.65
N VAL A 148 -13.28 -13.46 1.94
CA VAL A 148 -14.20 -14.51 2.44
C VAL A 148 -14.29 -15.68 1.45
N LYS A 149 -14.35 -15.41 0.15
CA LYS A 149 -14.44 -16.45 -0.89
C LYS A 149 -13.15 -17.26 -1.03
N ILE A 150 -11.98 -16.60 -0.97
CA ILE A 150 -10.68 -17.25 -1.21
C ILE A 150 -10.19 -18.01 0.02
N GLU A 151 -10.19 -17.36 1.19
CA GLU A 151 -9.53 -17.87 2.40
C GLU A 151 -10.52 -18.19 3.54
N GLY A 152 -11.80 -17.87 3.36
CA GLY A 152 -12.82 -18.05 4.39
C GLY A 152 -12.89 -16.91 5.41
N GLU A 153 -13.86 -17.00 6.32
CA GLU A 153 -14.16 -15.95 7.31
C GLU A 153 -13.14 -15.87 8.45
N GLU A 154 -12.44 -16.97 8.73
CA GLU A 154 -11.50 -17.10 9.85
C GLU A 154 -10.11 -16.56 9.53
N HIS A 155 -9.81 -16.40 8.25
CA HIS A 155 -8.49 -15.98 7.80
C HIS A 155 -8.17 -14.56 8.30
N ARG A 156 -6.91 -14.37 8.72
CA ARG A 156 -6.43 -13.11 9.30
C ARG A 156 -6.69 -11.91 8.39
N GLU A 157 -6.50 -12.06 7.08
CA GLU A 157 -6.76 -10.98 6.14
C GLU A 157 -8.24 -10.66 6.01
N THR A 158 -9.11 -11.68 6.02
CA THR A 158 -10.57 -11.48 6.02
C THR A 158 -11.03 -10.71 7.24
N LEU A 159 -10.52 -11.05 8.44
CA LEU A 159 -10.82 -10.34 9.68
C LEU A 159 -10.31 -8.89 9.66
N ARG A 160 -9.10 -8.66 9.12
CA ARG A 160 -8.52 -7.31 8.92
C ARG A 160 -9.39 -6.46 8.00
N GLU A 161 -9.83 -7.03 6.88
CA GLU A 161 -10.67 -6.33 5.90
C GLU A 161 -12.08 -6.06 6.41
N ALA A 162 -12.66 -6.97 7.20
CA ALA A 162 -13.92 -6.74 7.89
C ALA A 162 -13.85 -5.53 8.84
N ASN A 163 -12.77 -5.41 9.61
CA ASN A 163 -12.55 -4.26 10.49
C ASN A 163 -12.40 -2.95 9.71
N ASN A 164 -11.65 -2.96 8.60
CA ASN A 164 -11.49 -1.79 7.75
C ASN A 164 -12.81 -1.36 7.10
N TYR A 165 -13.62 -2.32 6.67
CA TYR A 165 -14.95 -2.06 6.10
C TYR A 165 -15.91 -1.48 7.16
N ALA A 166 -15.96 -2.09 8.35
CA ALA A 166 -16.75 -1.58 9.47
C ALA A 166 -16.35 -0.17 9.90
N SER A 167 -15.04 0.13 9.92
CA SER A 167 -14.52 1.47 10.23
C SER A 167 -15.02 2.51 9.24
N LEU A 168 -15.02 2.20 7.94
CA LEU A 168 -15.53 3.10 6.92
C LEU A 168 -17.05 3.27 6.99
N LEU A 169 -17.80 2.20 7.26
CA LEU A 169 -19.26 2.26 7.51
C LEU A 169 -19.57 3.20 8.69
N LYS A 170 -18.79 3.14 9.78
CA LYS A 170 -18.93 4.07 10.92
C LYS A 170 -18.69 5.52 10.51
N ARG A 171 -17.64 5.79 9.71
CA ARG A 171 -17.36 7.16 9.20
C ARG A 171 -18.51 7.70 8.36
N LEU A 172 -19.20 6.83 7.63
CA LEU A 172 -20.39 7.15 6.84
C LEU A 172 -21.70 7.12 7.64
N LYS A 173 -21.65 6.91 8.96
CA LYS A 173 -22.81 6.81 9.86
C LYS A 173 -23.74 5.61 9.60
N HIS A 174 -23.26 4.59 8.88
CA HIS A 174 -23.96 3.31 8.68
C HIS A 174 -23.73 2.38 9.89
N PHE A 175 -24.17 2.82 11.08
CA PHE A 175 -23.84 2.14 12.33
C PHE A 175 -24.45 0.74 12.47
N GLY A 176 -25.64 0.51 11.91
CA GLY A 176 -26.31 -0.79 11.94
C GLY A 176 -25.52 -1.87 11.20
N GLU A 177 -25.08 -1.57 9.97
CA GLU A 177 -24.25 -2.45 9.16
C GLU A 177 -22.89 -2.70 9.82
N ALA A 178 -22.23 -1.65 10.31
CA ALA A 178 -20.95 -1.77 10.99
C ALA A 178 -21.04 -2.67 12.24
N LYS A 179 -22.10 -2.51 13.06
CA LYS A 179 -22.32 -3.33 14.25
C LYS A 179 -22.58 -4.78 13.89
N SER A 180 -23.38 -5.04 12.86
CA SER A 180 -23.66 -6.40 12.38
C SER A 180 -22.38 -7.10 11.93
N LEU A 181 -21.58 -6.43 11.11
CA LEU A 181 -20.30 -6.93 10.62
C LEU A 181 -19.33 -7.22 11.76
N LEU A 182 -19.10 -6.26 12.67
CA LEU A 182 -18.19 -6.45 13.80
C LEU A 182 -18.63 -7.59 14.72
N ARG A 183 -19.94 -7.72 15.04
CA ARG A 183 -20.42 -8.84 15.86
C ARG A 183 -20.13 -10.19 15.21
N LYS A 184 -20.33 -10.30 13.89
CA LYS A 184 -20.00 -11.51 13.14
C LYS A 184 -18.49 -11.79 13.20
N THR A 185 -17.67 -10.80 12.87
CA THR A 185 -16.21 -10.90 12.86
C THR A 185 -15.63 -11.26 14.22
N THR A 186 -16.10 -10.65 15.32
CA THR A 186 -15.66 -10.99 16.69
C THR A 186 -16.00 -12.44 17.03
N ARG A 187 -17.22 -12.90 16.73
CA ARG A 187 -17.59 -14.30 16.99
C ARG A 187 -16.70 -15.28 16.24
N VAL A 188 -16.40 -14.98 14.98
CA VAL A 188 -15.51 -15.80 14.16
C VAL A 188 -14.09 -15.81 14.77
N ALA A 189 -13.54 -14.63 15.07
CA ALA A 189 -12.20 -14.49 15.64
C ALA A 189 -12.05 -15.22 17.00
N LEU A 190 -13.06 -15.19 17.87
CA LEU A 190 -13.06 -15.90 19.15
C LEU A 190 -12.97 -17.41 18.96
N ARG A 191 -13.79 -17.97 18.05
CA ARG A 191 -13.74 -19.41 17.72
C ARG A 191 -12.38 -19.84 17.20
N SER A 192 -11.76 -19.02 16.33
CA SER A 192 -10.43 -19.31 15.77
C SER A 192 -9.30 -19.21 16.80
N LEU A 193 -9.52 -18.50 17.91
CA LEU A 193 -8.59 -18.41 19.04
C LEU A 193 -8.83 -19.49 20.11
N GLY A 194 -9.86 -20.32 19.96
CA GLY A 194 -10.17 -21.42 20.87
C GLY A 194 -10.91 -21.02 22.15
N GLU A 195 -11.58 -19.85 22.16
CA GLU A 195 -12.48 -19.40 23.24
C GLU A 195 -13.96 -19.70 22.95
#